data_AF-C5FZZ3-F1
#
_entry.id   AF-C5FZZ3-F1
#
_cell.length_a   1.000
_cell.length_b   1.000
_cell.length_c   1.000
_cell.angle_alpha   90.00
_cell.angle_beta   90.00
_cell.angle_gamma   90.00
#
_symmetry.space_group_name_H-M   'P 1'
#
loop_
_entity.id
_entity.type
_entity.pdbx_description
1 polymer ?
#
loop_
_entity_poly.entity_id
_entity_poly.type
_entity_poly.pdbx_seq_one_letter_code
_entity_poly.pdbx_strand_id
1 'polypeptide(L)'
;MRVLLLFAFLASFASAAVDTLYGNYAINSVIWGGNMTLAGAHSEQVRFAGATTDSYWFIEEIAEDVKPWHILWKGSHVTGKTQYLSFNEYKRGELATTNQECGSIFEIEYASDGFFVFSPVERSDRNEKLFWTLKYNESETDPDIYLSLDTERESATQAFTLIYRPVIP
;
A
#
# COMPACT_ATOMS: atom_id res chain seq x y z
N MET A 1 -24.21 26.60 7.48
CA MET A 1 -24.49 25.77 6.29
C MET A 1 -23.43 25.86 5.17
N ARG A 2 -22.62 26.92 5.04
CA ARG A 2 -21.58 26.99 3.98
C ARG A 2 -20.33 26.13 4.23
N VAL A 3 -19.99 25.88 5.49
CA VAL A 3 -18.82 25.07 5.87
C VAL A 3 -19.04 23.58 5.57
N LEU A 4 -20.23 23.04 5.85
CA LEU A 4 -20.59 21.63 5.58
C LEU A 4 -20.54 21.26 4.09
N LEU A 5 -20.90 22.18 3.20
CA LEU A 5 -20.84 21.96 1.75
C LEU A 5 -19.40 21.84 1.23
N LEU A 6 -18.45 22.58 1.81
CA LEU A 6 -17.04 22.49 1.41
C LEU A 6 -16.43 21.14 1.81
N PHE A 7 -16.73 20.65 3.01
CA PHE A 7 -16.25 19.35 3.48
C PHE A 7 -16.87 18.18 2.69
N ALA A 8 -18.16 18.25 2.37
CA ALA A 8 -18.80 17.25 1.52
C ALA A 8 -18.21 17.22 0.10
N PHE A 9 -17.85 18.39 -0.44
CA PHE A 9 -17.21 18.49 -1.76
C PHE A 9 -15.80 17.89 -1.73
N LEU A 10 -14.95 18.24 -0.75
CA LEU A 10 -13.61 17.68 -0.58
C LEU A 10 -13.62 16.16 -0.34
N ALA A 11 -14.54 15.66 0.50
CA ALA A 11 -14.71 14.23 0.73
C ALA A 11 -15.11 13.47 -0.55
N SER A 12 -15.92 14.08 -1.43
CA SER A 12 -16.32 13.46 -2.69
C SER A 12 -15.17 13.35 -3.70
N PHE A 13 -14.24 14.31 -3.74
CA PHE A 13 -13.02 14.18 -4.55
C PHE A 13 -12.04 13.18 -3.96
N ALA A 14 -11.95 13.10 -2.63
CA ALA A 14 -11.12 12.12 -1.95
C ALA A 14 -11.60 10.68 -2.21
N SER A 15 -12.91 10.42 -2.17
CA SER A 15 -13.48 9.12 -2.56
C SER A 15 -13.24 8.83 -4.04
N ALA A 16 -13.60 9.75 -4.94
CA ALA A 16 -13.44 9.55 -6.38
C ALA A 16 -11.97 9.37 -6.82
N ALA A 17 -11.01 9.96 -6.10
CA ALA A 17 -9.58 9.79 -6.37
C ALA A 17 -9.05 8.40 -5.98
N VAL A 18 -9.70 7.74 -5.02
CA VAL A 18 -9.33 6.39 -4.57
C VAL A 18 -10.03 5.34 -5.44
N ASP A 19 -11.31 5.55 -5.75
CA ASP A 19 -12.12 4.68 -6.62
C ASP A 19 -11.63 4.67 -8.09
N THR A 20 -10.57 5.40 -8.43
CA THR A 20 -10.01 5.47 -9.80
C THR A 20 -8.50 5.17 -9.83
N LEU A 21 -7.96 4.60 -8.76
CA LEU A 21 -6.53 4.26 -8.71
C LEU A 21 -6.23 3.09 -9.64
N TYR A 22 -5.79 3.44 -10.86
CA TYR A 22 -5.29 2.51 -11.86
C TYR A 22 -3.97 2.99 -12.44
N GLY A 23 -2.96 2.11 -12.47
CA GLY A 23 -1.68 2.38 -13.12
C GLY A 23 -0.46 2.25 -12.20
N ASN A 24 0.67 2.82 -12.62
CA ASN A 24 1.93 2.69 -11.90
C ASN A 24 2.11 3.83 -10.90
N TYR A 25 2.39 3.47 -9.64
CA TYR A 25 2.57 4.39 -8.53
C TYR A 25 3.89 4.13 -7.81
N ALA A 26 4.56 5.20 -7.39
CA ALA A 26 5.49 5.14 -6.27
C ALA A 26 4.69 5.28 -4.97
N ILE A 27 4.93 4.37 -4.03
CA ILE A 27 4.29 4.36 -2.71
C ILE A 27 5.36 4.71 -1.68
N ASN A 28 5.18 5.82 -0.96
CA ASN A 28 6.23 6.34 -0.08
C ASN A 28 5.75 6.37 1.36
N SER A 29 6.65 6.03 2.29
CA SER A 29 6.41 6.23 3.71
C SER A 29 6.42 7.72 4.02
N VAL A 30 5.39 8.22 4.73
CA VAL A 30 5.39 9.63 5.16
C VAL A 30 6.49 9.91 6.18
N ILE A 31 6.69 9.00 7.14
CA ILE A 31 7.61 9.23 8.27
C ILE A 31 9.10 9.04 7.93
N TRP A 32 9.47 8.16 6.99
CA TRP A 32 10.88 7.93 6.62
C TRP A 32 11.24 8.38 5.19
N GLY A 33 10.27 8.81 4.38
CA GLY A 33 10.50 9.25 2.99
C GLY A 33 10.98 8.17 2.01
N GLY A 34 11.11 6.91 2.43
CA GLY A 34 11.49 5.79 1.58
C GLY A 34 10.37 5.36 0.64
N ASN A 35 10.72 4.70 -0.47
CA ASN A 35 9.78 4.10 -1.40
C ASN A 35 9.62 2.60 -1.12
N MET A 36 8.40 2.10 -1.32
CA MET A 36 8.09 0.67 -1.25
C MET A 36 8.83 -0.08 -2.38
N THR A 37 9.62 -1.07 -2.00
CA THR A 37 10.45 -1.86 -2.92
C THR A 37 10.63 -3.29 -2.41
N LEU A 38 11.22 -4.16 -3.23
CA LEU A 38 11.54 -5.52 -2.81
C LEU A 38 12.85 -5.53 -2.00
N ALA A 39 12.94 -6.42 -1.01
CA ALA A 39 14.11 -6.55 -0.15
C ALA A 39 15.32 -7.26 -0.83
N GLY A 40 15.57 -6.98 -2.10
CA GLY A 40 16.65 -7.56 -2.91
C GLY A 40 16.17 -8.54 -3.99
N ALA A 41 17.08 -8.99 -4.86
CA ALA A 41 16.76 -9.71 -6.10
C ALA A 41 16.07 -11.08 -5.93
N HIS A 42 16.10 -11.65 -4.72
CA HIS A 42 15.53 -12.96 -4.39
C HIS A 42 14.66 -12.95 -3.13
N SER A 43 14.44 -11.77 -2.52
CA SER A 43 13.63 -11.70 -1.30
C SER A 43 12.17 -11.53 -1.67
N GLU A 44 11.32 -12.38 -1.11
CA GLU A 44 9.88 -12.25 -1.20
C GLU A 44 9.36 -11.11 -0.33
N GLN A 45 10.18 -10.47 0.51
CA GLN A 45 9.74 -9.44 1.44
C GLN A 45 9.69 -8.04 0.82
N VAL A 46 8.78 -7.22 1.34
CA VAL A 46 8.60 -5.82 0.93
C VAL A 46 9.14 -4.87 2.01
N ARG A 47 10.00 -3.93 1.57
CA ARG A 47 10.64 -2.95 2.44
C ARG A 47 10.50 -1.53 1.89
N PHE A 48 10.86 -0.55 2.72
CA PHE A 48 10.93 0.86 2.37
C PHE A 48 12.38 1.32 2.43
N ALA A 49 12.90 1.78 1.30
CA ALA A 49 14.29 2.23 1.16
C ALA A 49 14.38 3.54 0.39
N GLY A 50 15.57 4.16 0.36
CA GLY A 50 15.84 5.37 -0.45
C GLY A 50 15.61 5.14 -1.96
N ALA A 51 15.95 6.12 -2.80
CA ALA A 51 15.66 6.07 -4.23
C ALA A 51 16.22 4.80 -4.90
N THR A 52 15.35 3.83 -5.19
CA THR A 52 15.64 2.61 -5.94
C THR A 52 14.95 2.68 -7.30
N THR A 53 15.51 2.01 -8.30
CA THR A 53 14.88 1.89 -9.63
C THR A 53 13.69 0.92 -9.64
N ASP A 54 13.50 0.16 -8.56
CA ASP A 54 12.51 -0.90 -8.42
C ASP A 54 11.40 -0.53 -7.41
N SER A 55 10.98 0.74 -7.45
CA SER A 55 10.09 1.35 -6.45
C SER A 55 8.64 1.52 -6.92
N TYR A 56 8.30 1.03 -8.11
CA TYR A 56 6.98 1.23 -8.71
C TYR A 56 6.13 -0.03 -8.57
N TRP A 57 4.88 0.19 -8.21
CA TRP A 57 3.87 -0.84 -8.10
C TRP A 57 2.69 -0.45 -8.97
N PHE A 58 2.17 -1.42 -9.71
CA PHE A 58 0.91 -1.27 -10.39
C PHE A 58 -0.21 -1.45 -9.37
N ILE A 59 -1.09 -0.45 -9.28
CA ILE A 59 -2.33 -0.52 -8.52
C ILE A 59 -3.44 -0.77 -9.52
N GLU A 60 -4.23 -1.80 -9.27
CA GLU A 60 -5.33 -2.22 -10.12
C GLU A 60 -6.59 -2.35 -9.27
N GLU A 61 -7.64 -1.65 -9.68
CA GLU A 61 -8.97 -1.77 -9.11
C GLU A 61 -9.60 -3.11 -9.50
N ILE A 62 -10.28 -3.77 -8.56
CA ILE A 62 -10.92 -5.08 -8.79
C ILE A 62 -12.45 -5.06 -8.64
N ALA A 63 -13.01 -3.96 -8.15
CA ALA A 63 -14.44 -3.83 -7.85
C ALA A 63 -14.94 -2.43 -8.23
N GLU A 64 -14.77 -2.08 -9.51
CA GLU A 64 -15.15 -0.80 -10.13
C GLU A 64 -16.54 -0.34 -9.67
N ASP A 65 -16.61 0.88 -9.14
CA ASP A 65 -17.82 1.54 -8.64
C ASP A 65 -18.55 0.85 -7.46
N VAL A 66 -18.01 -0.24 -6.91
CA VAL A 66 -18.64 -0.99 -5.81
C VAL A 66 -17.90 -0.79 -4.49
N LYS A 67 -16.57 -0.91 -4.51
CA LYS A 67 -15.68 -0.74 -3.36
C LYS A 67 -14.31 -0.24 -3.82
N PRO A 68 -13.60 0.56 -3.00
CA PRO A 68 -12.22 0.99 -3.26
C PRO A 68 -11.23 -0.17 -3.03
N TRP A 69 -11.49 -1.32 -3.65
CA TRP A 69 -10.72 -2.54 -3.51
C TRP A 69 -9.73 -2.67 -4.64
N HIS A 70 -8.48 -2.87 -4.24
CA HIS A 70 -7.35 -2.87 -5.15
C HIS A 70 -6.46 -4.07 -4.89
N ILE A 71 -5.76 -4.50 -5.93
CA ILE A 71 -4.58 -5.34 -5.81
C ILE A 71 -3.35 -4.51 -6.18
N LEU A 72 -2.21 -4.90 -5.63
CA LEU A 72 -0.93 -4.31 -5.97
C LEU A 72 -0.01 -5.38 -6.52
N TRP A 73 0.63 -5.07 -7.64
CA TRP A 73 1.57 -6.00 -8.26
C TRP A 73 2.70 -5.30 -9.00
N LYS A 74 3.71 -6.08 -9.35
CA LYS A 74 4.81 -5.63 -10.22
C LYS A 74 5.25 -6.75 -11.16
N GLY A 75 5.66 -6.37 -12.36
CA GLY A 75 6.27 -7.29 -13.32
C GLY A 75 7.76 -7.49 -13.00
N SER A 76 8.21 -8.73 -12.92
CA SER A 76 9.64 -9.04 -12.86
C SER A 76 10.21 -9.07 -14.27
N HIS A 77 11.07 -8.11 -14.62
CA HIS A 77 11.78 -8.13 -15.91
C HIS A 77 12.75 -9.32 -16.05
N VAL A 78 13.16 -9.92 -14.92
CA VAL A 78 14.09 -11.06 -14.89
C VAL A 78 13.37 -12.38 -15.18
N THR A 79 12.19 -12.58 -14.59
CA THR A 79 11.45 -13.85 -14.70
C THR A 79 10.27 -13.79 -15.66
N GLY A 80 9.87 -12.58 -16.09
CA GLY A 80 8.65 -12.35 -16.87
C GLY A 80 7.36 -12.57 -16.10
N LYS A 81 7.44 -12.83 -14.78
CA LYS A 81 6.30 -13.14 -13.93
C LYS A 81 5.78 -11.91 -13.19
N THR A 82 4.48 -11.91 -12.93
CA THR A 82 3.85 -10.95 -12.03
C THR A 82 4.07 -11.36 -10.58
N GLN A 83 4.40 -10.40 -9.74
CA GLN A 83 4.55 -10.54 -8.30
C GLN A 83 3.51 -9.65 -7.62
N TYR A 84 2.53 -10.27 -6.98
CA TYR A 84 1.47 -9.58 -6.25
C TYR A 84 1.88 -9.37 -4.80
N LEU A 85 1.56 -8.20 -4.25
CA LEU A 85 1.71 -7.94 -2.82
C LEU A 85 0.74 -8.83 -2.04
N SER A 86 1.23 -9.48 -0.99
CA SER A 86 0.46 -10.42 -0.20
C SER A 86 0.78 -10.34 1.29
N PHE A 87 -0.22 -10.63 2.11
CA PHE A 87 -0.09 -11.04 3.50
C PHE A 87 -0.65 -12.46 3.59
N ASN A 88 0.17 -13.42 4.05
CA ASN A 88 -0.27 -14.82 4.09
C ASN A 88 -1.35 -15.04 5.15
N GLU A 89 -1.31 -14.25 6.22
CA GLU A 89 -2.29 -14.31 7.32
C GLU A 89 -2.81 -12.91 7.67
N TYR A 90 -4.12 -12.80 7.92
CA TYR A 90 -4.73 -11.59 8.48
C TYR A 90 -4.48 -11.55 10.00
N LYS A 91 -3.28 -11.12 10.40
CA LYS A 91 -2.88 -10.98 11.80
C LYS A 91 -1.91 -9.83 12.01
N ARG A 92 -1.91 -9.27 13.23
CA ARG A 92 -0.92 -8.28 13.65
C ARG A 92 0.50 -8.85 13.58
N GLY A 93 1.42 -8.05 13.06
CA GLY A 93 2.83 -8.36 12.88
C GLY A 93 3.13 -9.19 11.63
N GLU A 94 2.13 -9.60 10.85
CA GLU A 94 2.36 -10.28 9.57
C GLU A 94 3.15 -9.36 8.64
N LEU A 95 4.23 -9.87 8.05
CA LEU A 95 5.06 -9.13 7.11
C LEU A 95 4.50 -9.29 5.69
N ALA A 96 4.54 -8.20 4.93
CA ALA A 96 4.17 -8.24 3.53
C ALA A 96 5.23 -9.02 2.71
N THR A 97 4.73 -9.89 1.85
CA THR A 97 5.54 -10.64 0.89
C THR A 97 5.03 -10.45 -0.54
N THR A 98 5.68 -11.10 -1.51
CA THR A 98 5.19 -11.24 -2.87
C THR A 98 4.79 -12.68 -3.18
N ASN A 99 3.69 -12.84 -3.90
CA ASN A 99 3.20 -14.12 -4.40
C ASN A 99 3.02 -14.06 -5.94
N GLN A 100 3.24 -15.16 -6.65
CA GLN A 100 3.16 -15.19 -8.13
C GLN A 100 1.78 -15.58 -8.67
N GLU A 101 0.89 -16.11 -7.82
CA GLU A 101 -0.43 -16.62 -8.19
C GLU A 101 -1.54 -15.62 -7.88
N CYS A 102 -1.56 -15.07 -6.66
CA CYS A 102 -2.57 -14.09 -6.25
C CYS A 102 -2.06 -13.12 -5.18
N GLY A 103 -2.61 -11.91 -5.16
CA GLY A 103 -2.35 -10.90 -4.14
C GLY A 103 -3.43 -10.83 -3.06
N SER A 104 -3.09 -10.19 -1.96
CA SER A 104 -4.11 -9.69 -1.03
C SER A 104 -4.89 -8.55 -1.69
N ILE A 105 -6.16 -8.45 -1.34
CA ILE A 105 -7.04 -7.35 -1.74
C ILE A 105 -6.95 -6.29 -0.66
N PHE A 106 -6.86 -5.02 -1.05
CA PHE A 106 -6.73 -3.90 -0.15
C PHE A 106 -7.84 -2.89 -0.36
N GLU A 107 -8.49 -2.49 0.74
CA GLU A 107 -9.21 -1.24 0.82
C GLU A 107 -8.19 -0.11 0.99
N ILE A 108 -8.18 0.83 0.05
CA ILE A 108 -7.37 2.03 0.12
C ILE A 108 -8.29 3.16 0.59
N GLU A 109 -7.84 3.98 1.53
CA GLU A 109 -8.63 5.11 2.03
C GLU A 109 -7.79 6.38 2.04
N TYR A 110 -8.42 7.49 1.67
CA TYR A 110 -7.84 8.81 1.85
C TYR A 110 -8.04 9.24 3.31
N ALA A 111 -6.93 9.43 4.04
CA ALA A 111 -7.00 9.89 5.42
C ALA A 111 -7.16 11.42 5.51
N SER A 112 -6.13 12.16 5.10
CA SER A 112 -6.08 13.63 5.00
C SER A 112 -4.74 14.08 4.41
N ASP A 113 -4.61 15.36 4.01
CA ASP A 113 -3.33 15.98 3.60
C ASP A 113 -2.57 15.28 2.46
N GLY A 114 -3.28 14.52 1.62
CA GLY A 114 -2.66 13.76 0.52
C GLY A 114 -2.11 12.39 0.94
N PHE A 115 -2.47 11.93 2.14
CA PHE A 115 -2.06 10.64 2.67
C PHE A 115 -3.15 9.58 2.53
N PHE A 116 -2.68 8.36 2.33
CA PHE A 116 -3.48 7.16 2.14
C PHE A 116 -3.13 6.14 3.22
N VAL A 117 -4.15 5.40 3.64
CA VAL A 117 -4.02 4.22 4.49
C VAL A 117 -4.51 3.01 3.72
N PHE A 118 -3.97 1.85 4.06
CA PHE A 118 -4.23 0.60 3.35
C PHE A 118 -4.65 -0.46 4.35
N SER A 119 -5.74 -1.15 4.06
CA SER A 119 -6.26 -2.22 4.90
C SER A 119 -6.52 -3.44 4.05
N PRO A 120 -5.95 -4.63 4.35
CA PRO A 120 -6.37 -5.83 3.66
C PRO A 120 -7.87 -6.09 3.90
N VAL A 121 -8.56 -6.49 2.84
CA VAL A 121 -9.95 -6.93 2.93
C VAL A 121 -9.95 -8.33 3.54
N GLU A 122 -10.49 -8.44 4.75
CA GLU A 122 -10.63 -9.72 5.43
C GLU A 122 -11.80 -10.53 4.86
N ARG A 123 -11.65 -11.86 4.82
CA ARG A 123 -12.74 -12.81 4.49
C ARG A 123 -13.47 -13.37 5.73
N SER A 124 -13.18 -12.88 6.93
CA SER A 124 -13.57 -13.49 8.21
C SER A 124 -14.29 -12.49 9.12
N ASP A 125 -15.06 -13.07 10.03
CA ASP A 125 -15.86 -12.54 11.14
C ASP A 125 -15.09 -11.85 12.29
N ARG A 126 -13.82 -11.48 12.09
CA ARG A 126 -13.06 -10.77 13.14
C ARG A 126 -13.47 -9.30 13.18
N ASN A 127 -13.59 -8.76 14.40
CA ASN A 127 -14.04 -7.38 14.63
C ASN A 127 -12.90 -6.34 14.56
N GLU A 128 -11.66 -6.74 14.28
CA GLU A 128 -10.50 -5.84 14.35
C GLU A 128 -9.90 -5.60 12.98
N LYS A 129 -10.07 -4.39 12.45
CA LYS A 129 -9.49 -3.95 11.17
C LYS A 129 -7.99 -3.71 11.35
N LEU A 130 -7.19 -4.31 10.47
CA LEU A 130 -5.76 -4.16 10.40
C LEU A 130 -5.35 -3.24 9.25
N PHE A 131 -4.27 -2.51 9.45
CA PHE A 131 -3.72 -1.53 8.53
C PHE A 131 -2.25 -1.82 8.25
N TRP A 132 -1.83 -1.45 7.04
CA TRP A 132 -0.42 -1.38 6.69
C TRP A 132 0.33 -0.51 7.68
N THR A 133 1.37 -1.08 8.25
CA THR A 133 2.19 -0.48 9.29
C THR A 133 3.64 -0.78 9.01
N LEU A 134 4.42 0.28 8.97
CA LEU A 134 5.86 0.18 8.81
C LEU A 134 6.51 -0.23 10.12
N LYS A 135 7.35 -1.26 10.06
CA LYS A 135 8.05 -1.84 11.20
C LYS A 135 9.55 -1.81 10.96
N TYR A 136 10.27 -1.26 11.92
CA TYR A 136 11.73 -1.27 11.92
C TYR A 136 12.25 -2.64 12.35
N ASN A 137 13.22 -3.17 11.63
CA ASN A 137 14.01 -4.30 12.10
C ASN A 137 15.24 -3.77 12.85
N GLU A 138 15.32 -4.04 14.16
CA GLU A 138 16.40 -3.61 15.06
C GLU A 138 17.72 -4.38 14.84
N SER A 139 18.05 -4.72 13.59
CA SER A 139 19.35 -5.30 13.26
C SER A 139 20.42 -4.19 13.28
N GLU A 140 21.42 -4.33 14.15
CA GLU A 140 22.53 -3.36 14.29
C GLU A 140 23.36 -3.20 13.01
N THR A 141 23.33 -4.18 12.10
CA THR A 141 24.20 -4.20 10.92
C THR A 141 23.53 -3.81 9.62
N ASP A 142 22.20 -3.88 9.52
CA ASP A 142 21.44 -3.46 8.33
C ASP A 142 19.98 -3.14 8.74
N PRO A 143 19.72 -1.90 9.21
CA PRO A 143 18.40 -1.52 9.65
C PRO A 143 17.46 -1.33 8.47
N ASP A 144 16.55 -2.28 8.29
CA ASP A 144 15.51 -2.23 7.26
C ASP A 144 14.15 -1.84 7.84
N ILE A 145 13.33 -1.18 7.01
CA ILE A 145 11.93 -0.86 7.33
C ILE A 145 11.05 -1.77 6.48
N TYR A 146 10.30 -2.65 7.12
CA TYR A 146 9.40 -3.60 6.45
C TYR A 146 7.96 -3.17 6.55
N LEU A 147 7.16 -3.60 5.57
CA LEU A 147 5.72 -3.46 5.61
C LEU A 147 5.11 -4.62 6.42
N SER A 148 4.21 -4.29 7.35
CA SER A 148 3.52 -5.27 8.19
C SER A 148 2.05 -4.89 8.42
N LEU A 149 1.28 -5.74 9.10
CA LEU A 149 -0.05 -5.40 9.59
C LEU A 149 -0.04 -5.04 11.07
N ASP A 150 -0.76 -4.00 11.45
CA ASP A 150 -1.06 -3.70 12.85
C ASP A 150 -2.46 -3.09 12.96
N THR A 151 -2.97 -3.02 14.17
CA THR A 151 -4.19 -2.29 14.52
C THR A 151 -4.07 -0.81 14.19
N GLU A 152 -5.20 -0.13 14.04
CA GLU A 152 -5.21 1.31 13.79
C GLU A 152 -4.37 2.07 14.82
N ARG A 153 -3.48 2.92 14.32
CA ARG A 153 -2.73 3.89 15.11
C ARG A 153 -2.78 5.19 14.35
N GLU A 154 -3.21 6.26 15.01
CA GLU A 154 -3.06 7.64 14.51
C GLU A 154 -1.56 7.99 14.45
N SER A 155 -0.85 7.46 13.46
CA SER A 155 0.60 7.47 13.36
C SER A 155 1.05 7.57 11.91
N ALA A 156 2.08 8.37 11.68
CA ALA A 156 2.71 8.50 10.37
C ALA A 156 3.36 7.19 9.87
N THR A 157 3.44 6.15 10.72
CA THR A 157 3.86 4.79 10.33
C THR A 157 2.83 4.02 9.51
N GLN A 158 1.58 4.49 9.48
CA GLN A 158 0.48 3.92 8.67
C GLN A 158 0.04 4.83 7.53
N ALA A 159 0.70 5.99 7.38
CA ALA A 159 0.39 6.98 6.36
C ALA A 159 1.38 6.88 5.18
N PHE A 160 0.83 6.85 3.98
CA PHE A 160 1.58 6.71 2.74
C PHE A 160 1.17 7.77 1.72
N THR A 161 2.09 8.21 0.87
CA THR A 161 1.74 9.01 -0.31
C THR A 161 1.79 8.15 -1.56
N LEU A 162 0.86 8.39 -2.49
CA LEU A 162 0.84 7.77 -3.81
C LEU A 162 1.19 8.79 -4.88
N ILE A 163 2.25 8.52 -5.63
CA ILE A 163 2.72 9.39 -6.71
C ILE A 163 2.55 8.64 -8.03
N TYR A 164 1.58 9.07 -8.84
CA TYR A 164 1.38 8.51 -10.17
C TYR A 164 2.60 8.72 -11.05
N ARG A 165 3.05 7.64 -11.70
CA ARG A 165 4.15 7.64 -12.65
C ARG A 165 3.67 7.03 -13.96
N PRO A 166 3.32 7.86 -14.96
CA PRO A 166 2.96 7.33 -16.26
C PRO A 166 4.17 6.57 -16.82
N VAL A 167 3.94 5.34 -17.28
CA VAL A 167 4.95 4.61 -18.05
C VAL A 167 5.08 5.35 -19.37
N ILE A 168 6.18 6.10 -19.52
CA ILE A 168 6.53 6.71 -20.80
C ILE A 168 7.07 5.56 -21.66
N PRO A 169 6.41 5.21 -22.78
CA PRO A 169 6.84 4.11 -23.65
C PRO A 169 8.21 4.37 -24.29
#